data_AF-A0A7R9YH51-F1
#
_entry.id   AF-A0A7R9YH51-F1
#
_cell.length_a   1.000
_cell.length_b   1.000
_cell.length_c   1.000
_cell.angle_alpha   90.00
_cell.angle_beta   90.00
_cell.angle_gamma   90.00
#
_symmetry.space_group_name_H-M   'P 1'
#
loop_
_entity.id
_entity.type
_entity.pdbx_description
1 polymer ?
#
loop_
_entity_poly.entity_id
_entity_poly.type
_entity_poly.pdbx_seq_one_letter_code
_entity_poly.pdbx_strand_id
1 'polypeptide(L)'
;LGFLSPANRGGLLTATLLLYALMGVPAGYISAGVFKALSGENWAALTLSTALLYPGIAFSAFVSLNFFIWAQGSSGALPFGTLMALIGMWCCISLPLVFVGSFLGYKAPAAPPPVRTNDIPRQVPEQ
;
A
#
# COMPACT_ATOMS: atom_id res chain seq x y z
N LEU A 1 -29.52 -0.68 -14.91
CA LEU A 1 -28.46 -1.60 -15.39
C LEU A 1 -27.20 -1.29 -14.60
N GLY A 2 -27.17 -1.81 -13.38
CA GLY A 2 -26.46 -1.17 -12.27
C GLY A 2 -25.25 -1.97 -11.83
N PHE A 3 -24.19 -1.22 -11.53
CA PHE A 3 -23.06 -1.63 -10.69
C PHE A 3 -23.48 -2.27 -9.35
N LEU A 4 -24.73 -2.04 -8.91
CA LEU A 4 -25.37 -2.62 -7.72
C LEU A 4 -26.40 -3.72 -8.02
N SER A 5 -26.47 -4.26 -9.25
CA SER A 5 -27.41 -5.34 -9.56
C SER A 5 -27.00 -6.64 -8.82
N PRO A 6 -27.94 -7.35 -8.14
CA PRO A 6 -27.67 -8.62 -7.45
C PRO A 6 -27.09 -9.74 -8.34
N ALA A 7 -27.08 -9.52 -9.66
CA ALA A 7 -26.54 -10.41 -10.68
C ALA A 7 -25.00 -10.43 -10.75
N ASN A 8 -24.29 -9.44 -10.18
CA ASN A 8 -22.82 -9.41 -10.17
C ASN A 8 -22.27 -9.42 -8.73
N ARG A 9 -22.55 -10.49 -7.98
CA ARG A 9 -22.23 -10.62 -6.54
C ARG A 9 -20.75 -10.39 -6.18
N GLY A 10 -19.83 -10.39 -7.15
CA GLY A 10 -18.40 -10.08 -6.97
C GLY A 10 -17.88 -8.84 -7.72
N GLY A 11 -18.74 -8.13 -8.45
CA GLY A 11 -18.33 -7.00 -9.30
C GLY A 11 -17.76 -5.82 -8.52
N LEU A 12 -18.40 -5.48 -7.40
CA LEU A 12 -17.93 -4.41 -6.51
C LEU A 12 -16.57 -4.76 -5.90
N LEU A 13 -16.40 -6.00 -5.42
CA LEU A 13 -15.17 -6.46 -4.78
C LEU A 13 -14.00 -6.44 -5.77
N THR A 14 -14.22 -6.97 -6.98
CA THR A 14 -13.20 -6.96 -8.04
C THR A 14 -12.86 -5.54 -8.49
N ALA A 15 -13.84 -4.65 -8.64
CA ALA A 15 -13.59 -3.25 -8.97
C ALA A 15 -12.78 -2.53 -7.88
N THR A 16 -13.13 -2.73 -6.60
CA THR A 16 -12.39 -2.13 -5.48
C THR A 16 -10.94 -2.63 -5.41
N LEU A 17 -10.71 -3.93 -5.62
CA LEU A 17 -9.35 -4.49 -5.65
C LEU A 17 -8.51 -3.93 -6.80
N LEU A 18 -9.10 -3.79 -7.99
CA LEU A 18 -8.43 -3.19 -9.15
C LEU A 18 -8.13 -1.71 -8.91
N LEU A 19 -9.10 -0.94 -8.41
CA LEU A 19 -8.89 0.46 -8.05
C LEU A 19 -7.78 0.61 -7.01
N TYR A 20 -7.78 -0.23 -5.98
CA TYR A 20 -6.71 -0.26 -4.97
C TYR A 20 -5.34 -0.52 -5.62
N ALA A 21 -5.23 -1.53 -6.50
CA ALA A 21 -3.98 -1.85 -7.18
C ALA A 21 -3.48 -0.67 -8.06
N LEU A 22 -4.39 0.01 -8.76
CA LEU A 22 -4.07 1.17 -9.59
C LEU A 22 -3.68 2.42 -8.78
N MET A 23 -4.21 2.57 -7.56
CA MET A 23 -3.82 3.63 -6.62
C MET A 23 -2.41 3.46 -6.05
N GLY A 24 -1.65 2.44 -6.48
CA GLY A 24 -0.25 2.25 -6.07
C GLY A 24 0.65 3.44 -6.42
N VAL A 25 0.50 4.06 -7.59
CA VAL A 25 1.31 5.20 -8.03
C VAL A 25 1.16 6.43 -7.11
N PRO A 26 -0.06 6.96 -6.85
CA PRO A 26 -0.21 8.09 -5.94
C PRO A 26 0.22 7.75 -4.51
N ALA A 27 -0.02 6.51 -4.05
CA ALA A 27 0.44 6.07 -2.73
C ALA A 27 1.99 6.10 -2.61
N GLY A 28 2.69 5.59 -3.62
CA GLY A 28 4.15 5.65 -3.70
C GLY A 28 4.68 7.09 -3.77
N TYR A 29 4.04 7.94 -4.57
CA TYR A 29 4.45 9.34 -4.74
C TYR A 29 4.35 10.15 -3.45
N ILE A 30 3.19 10.09 -2.77
CA ILE A 30 2.94 10.84 -1.54
C ILE A 30 3.83 10.34 -0.41
N SER A 31 3.96 9.02 -0.24
CA SER A 31 4.81 8.43 0.80
C SER A 31 6.28 8.86 0.64
N ALA A 32 6.83 8.80 -0.59
CA ALA A 32 8.20 9.24 -0.86
C ALA A 32 8.41 10.74 -0.60
N GLY A 33 7.43 11.58 -0.97
CA GLY A 33 7.49 13.01 -0.70
C GLY A 33 7.53 13.34 0.80
N VAL A 34 6.68 12.66 1.59
CA VAL A 34 6.66 12.82 3.06
C VAL A 34 7.95 12.30 3.69
N PHE A 35 8.42 11.13 3.28
CA PHE A 35 9.67 10.56 3.80
C PHE A 35 10.89 11.42 3.51
N LYS A 36 10.93 12.04 2.32
CA LYS A 36 11.95 13.01 1.96
C LYS A 36 11.87 14.29 2.82
N ALA A 37 10.67 14.79 3.11
CA ALA A 37 10.48 15.93 4.01
C ALA A 37 10.94 15.64 5.45
N LEU A 38 10.93 14.37 5.87
CA LEU A 38 11.43 13.90 7.16
C LEU A 38 12.93 13.56 7.16
N SER A 39 13.67 13.93 6.11
CA SER A 39 15.10 13.60 5.94
C SER A 39 15.39 12.10 5.91
N GLY A 40 14.45 11.29 5.40
CA GLY A 40 14.64 9.85 5.24
C GLY A 40 15.56 9.49 4.07
N GLU A 41 16.61 8.71 4.34
CA GLU A 41 17.62 8.33 3.33
C GLU A 41 17.24 7.04 2.56
N ASN A 42 16.65 6.06 3.25
CA ASN A 42 16.35 4.75 2.68
C ASN A 42 14.96 4.68 2.04
N TRP A 43 14.83 5.31 0.86
CA TRP A 43 13.58 5.34 0.11
C TRP A 43 13.11 3.94 -0.32
N ALA A 44 14.02 3.02 -0.64
CA ALA A 44 13.67 1.67 -1.06
C ALA A 44 12.97 0.86 0.04
N ALA A 45 13.44 0.98 1.30
CA ALA A 45 12.78 0.33 2.44
C ALA A 45 11.40 0.93 2.73
N LEU A 46 11.23 2.25 2.55
CA LEU A 46 9.91 2.89 2.63
C LEU A 46 8.98 2.39 1.52
N THR A 47 9.47 2.30 0.27
CA THR A 47 8.65 1.81 -0.84
C THR A 47 8.18 0.38 -0.56
N LEU A 48 9.07 -0.48 -0.07
CA LEU A 48 8.76 -1.86 0.27
C LEU A 48 7.74 -1.93 1.42
N SER A 49 7.92 -1.16 2.49
CA SER A 49 6.96 -1.13 3.60
C SER A 49 5.60 -0.60 3.17
N THR A 50 5.56 0.48 2.37
CA THR A 50 4.31 1.05 1.83
C THR A 50 3.58 0.04 0.96
N ALA A 51 4.31 -0.69 0.13
CA ALA A 51 3.74 -1.67 -0.78
C ALA A 51 3.36 -2.99 -0.10
N LEU A 52 3.99 -3.33 1.04
CA LEU A 52 3.79 -4.61 1.72
C LEU A 52 2.89 -4.61 2.95
N LEU A 53 2.89 -3.53 3.72
CA LEU A 53 2.41 -3.57 5.11
C LEU A 53 0.89 -3.73 5.19
N TYR A 54 0.13 -2.84 4.55
CA TYR A 54 -1.34 -2.94 4.52
C TYR A 54 -1.85 -4.22 3.84
N PRO A 55 -1.48 -4.51 2.58
CA PRO A 55 -1.96 -5.70 1.90
C PRO A 55 -1.45 -7.00 2.55
N GLY A 56 -0.27 -6.99 3.18
CA GLY A 56 0.26 -8.15 3.93
C GLY A 56 -0.55 -8.47 5.18
N ILE A 57 -0.95 -7.45 5.94
CA ILE A 57 -1.83 -7.64 7.10
C ILE A 57 -3.22 -8.10 6.66
N ALA A 58 -3.78 -7.50 5.61
CA ALA A 58 -5.08 -7.90 5.08
C ALA A 58 -5.06 -9.35 4.57
N PHE A 59 -4.01 -9.73 3.84
CA PHE A 59 -3.85 -11.09 3.31
C PHE A 59 -3.64 -12.11 4.43
N SER A 60 -2.84 -11.81 5.46
CA SER A 60 -2.63 -12.74 6.57
C SER A 60 -3.92 -12.96 7.38
N ALA A 61 -4.68 -11.90 7.66
CA ALA A 61 -5.99 -12.01 8.28
C ALA A 61 -6.96 -12.83 7.42
N PHE A 62 -6.99 -12.54 6.12
CA PHE A 62 -7.82 -13.26 5.15
C PHE A 62 -7.48 -14.75 5.10
N VAL A 63 -6.20 -15.10 4.99
CA VAL A 63 -5.74 -16.50 4.97
C VAL A 63 -6.05 -17.22 6.27
N SER A 64 -5.85 -16.56 7.41
CA SER A 64 -6.18 -17.12 8.73
C SER A 64 -7.67 -17.49 8.81
N LEU A 65 -8.55 -16.59 8.37
CA LEU A 65 -9.99 -16.86 8.28
C LEU A 65 -10.29 -17.98 7.28
N ASN A 66 -9.62 -17.99 6.12
CA ASN A 66 -9.80 -19.04 5.10
C ASN A 66 -9.41 -20.44 5.62
N PHE A 67 -8.37 -20.53 6.45
CA PHE A 67 -7.99 -21.78 7.12
C PHE A 67 -9.08 -22.31 8.05
N PHE A 68 -9.74 -21.44 8.84
CA PHE A 68 -10.87 -21.85 9.68
C PHE A 68 -12.06 -22.34 8.85
N ILE A 69 -12.34 -21.70 7.71
CA ILE A 69 -13.44 -22.10 6.81
C ILE A 69 -13.14 -23.46 6.16
N TRP A 70 -11.89 -23.70 5.75
CA TRP A 70 -11.45 -25.02 5.28
C TRP A 70 -11.61 -26.11 6.34
N ALA A 71 -11.26 -25.82 7.60
CA ALA A 71 -11.42 -26.79 8.68
C ALA A 71 -12.88 -27.21 8.91
N GLN A 72 -13.84 -26.31 8.65
CA GLN A 72 -15.27 -26.58 8.72
C GLN A 72 -15.86 -27.24 7.45
N GLY A 73 -15.03 -27.53 6.43
CA GLY A 73 -15.48 -28.13 5.18
C GLY A 73 -16.47 -27.28 4.39
N SER A 74 -16.50 -25.97 4.64
CA SER A 74 -17.49 -25.07 4.05
C SER A 74 -17.17 -24.75 2.59
N SER A 75 -18.19 -24.80 1.72
CA SER A 75 -18.10 -24.44 0.30
C SER A 75 -17.79 -22.95 0.05
N GLY A 76 -17.72 -22.13 1.10
CA GLY A 76 -17.29 -20.73 1.03
C GLY A 76 -15.77 -20.54 1.07
N ALA A 77 -14.97 -21.60 1.17
CA ALA A 77 -13.52 -21.48 1.22
C ALA A 77 -12.94 -21.10 -0.16
N LEU A 78 -12.03 -20.13 -0.17
CA LEU A 78 -11.35 -19.73 -1.39
C LEU A 78 -10.31 -20.78 -1.78
N PRO A 79 -10.35 -21.30 -3.04
CA PRO A 79 -9.39 -22.30 -3.48
C PRO A 79 -7.99 -21.68 -3.58
N PHE A 80 -6.97 -22.54 -3.43
CA PHE A 80 -5.57 -22.12 -3.46
C PHE A 80 -5.19 -21.30 -4.70
N GLY A 81 -5.79 -21.61 -5.87
CA GLY A 81 -5.57 -20.85 -7.10
C GLY A 81 -5.94 -19.36 -6.98
N THR A 82 -7.01 -19.03 -6.25
CA THR A 82 -7.41 -17.62 -6.08
C THR A 82 -6.49 -16.88 -5.13
N LEU A 83 -5.94 -17.56 -4.10
CA LEU A 83 -4.91 -16.99 -3.23
C LEU A 83 -3.64 -16.66 -4.02
N MET A 84 -3.20 -17.57 -4.89
CA MET A 84 -2.05 -17.31 -5.78
C MET A 84 -2.32 -16.20 -6.78
N ALA A 85 -3.54 -16.10 -7.33
CA ALA A 85 -3.91 -15.01 -8.22
C ALA A 85 -3.88 -13.63 -7.52
N LEU A 86 -4.31 -13.55 -6.26
CA LEU A 86 -4.25 -12.32 -5.45
C LEU A 86 -2.80 -11.90 -5.18
N ILE A 87 -1.93 -12.85 -4.80
CA ILE A 87 -0.50 -12.58 -4.62
C ILE A 87 0.14 -12.15 -5.94
N GLY A 88 -0.16 -12.84 -7.04
CA GLY A 88 0.35 -12.51 -8.37
C GLY A 88 -0.09 -11.11 -8.82
N MET A 89 -1.37 -10.77 -8.68
CA MET A 89 -1.87 -9.43 -8.97
C MET A 89 -1.13 -8.36 -8.15
N TRP A 90 -0.95 -8.60 -6.86
CA TRP A 90 -0.29 -7.65 -5.99
C TRP A 90 1.20 -7.50 -6.33
N CYS A 91 1.93 -8.61 -6.51
CA CYS A 91 3.36 -8.58 -6.83
C CYS A 91 3.66 -8.07 -8.25
N CYS A 92 2.82 -8.41 -9.24
CA CYS A 92 3.06 -8.06 -10.64
C CYS A 92 2.49 -6.69 -11.04
N ILE A 93 1.50 -6.17 -10.30
CA ILE A 93 0.83 -4.91 -10.66
C ILE A 93 1.05 -3.86 -9.57
N SER A 94 0.59 -4.12 -8.34
CA SER A 94 0.60 -3.09 -7.29
C SER A 94 2.02 -2.75 -6.81
N LEU A 95 2.86 -3.76 -6.53
CA LEU A 95 4.27 -3.54 -6.15
C LEU A 95 5.04 -2.65 -7.15
N PRO A 96 5.08 -2.94 -8.46
CA PRO A 96 5.81 -2.11 -9.41
C PRO A 96 5.17 -0.72 -9.56
N LEU A 97 3.84 -0.59 -9.49
CA LEU A 97 3.18 0.71 -9.53
C LEU A 97 3.58 1.61 -8.34
N VAL A 98 3.63 1.05 -7.12
CA VAL A 98 4.11 1.77 -5.94
C VAL A 98 5.57 2.17 -6.10
N PHE A 99 6.39 1.30 -6.68
CA PHE A 99 7.80 1.58 -6.95
C PHE A 99 8.00 2.74 -7.93
N VAL A 100 7.24 2.75 -9.02
CA VAL A 100 7.24 3.85 -10.00
C VAL A 100 6.79 5.15 -9.34
N GLY A 101 5.69 5.12 -8.57
CA GLY A 101 5.20 6.30 -7.85
C GLY A 101 6.23 6.85 -6.87
N SER A 102 6.86 5.97 -6.09
CA SER A 102 7.87 6.32 -5.08
C SER A 102 9.13 6.90 -5.72
N PHE A 103 9.58 6.33 -6.84
CA PHE A 103 10.71 6.86 -7.60
C PHE A 103 10.46 8.28 -8.12
N LEU A 104 9.26 8.54 -8.66
CA LEU A 104 8.86 9.88 -9.11
C LEU A 104 8.75 10.87 -7.93
N GLY A 105 8.18 10.43 -6.81
CA GLY A 105 8.03 11.26 -5.60
C GLY A 105 9.37 11.60 -4.94
N TYR A 106 10.33 10.68 -4.95
CA TYR A 106 11.66 10.92 -4.40
C TYR A 106 12.48 11.91 -5.26
N LYS A 107 12.30 11.86 -6.59
CA LYS A 107 12.93 12.82 -7.52
C LYS A 107 12.32 14.22 -7.45
N ALA A 108 11.05 14.35 -7.04
CA ALA A 108 10.39 15.64 -6.88
C ALA A 108 11.08 16.50 -5.80
N PRO A 109 11.04 17.84 -5.90
CA PRO A 109 11.57 18.72 -4.86
C PRO A 109 10.85 18.46 -3.54
N ALA A 110 11.61 18.46 -2.43
CA ALA A 110 11.03 18.30 -1.10
C ALA A 110 10.11 19.49 -0.80
N ALA A 111 8.99 19.22 -0.12
CA ALA A 111 8.12 20.28 0.37
C ALA A 111 8.90 21.20 1.32
N PRO A 112 8.75 22.53 1.23
CA PRO A 112 9.41 23.44 2.16
C PRO A 112 8.93 23.16 3.59
N PRO A 113 9.81 23.27 4.60
CA PRO A 113 9.42 23.09 5.99
C PRO A 113 8.35 24.12 6.37
N PRO A 114 7.38 23.76 7.23
CA PRO A 114 6.26 24.64 7.59
C PRO A 114 6.72 25.90 8.34
N VAL A 115 7.92 25.87 8.89
CA VAL A 115 8.57 26.98 9.59
C VAL A 115 9.99 27.14 9.06
N ARG A 116 10.50 28.38 9.10
CA ARG A 116 11.92 28.62 8.82
C ARG A 116 12.74 28.02 9.96
N THR A 117 13.38 26.89 9.68
CA THR A 117 14.46 26.37 10.51
C THR A 117 15.71 27.20 10.26
N ASN A 118 16.41 27.53 11.35
CA ASN A 118 17.74 28.10 11.28
C ASN A 118 18.71 26.92 11.38
N ASP A 119 19.61 26.76 10.41
CA ASP A 119 20.50 25.58 10.35
C ASP A 119 21.54 25.56 11.48
N ILE A 120 21.73 26.69 12.17
CA ILE A 120 22.63 26.81 13.33
C ILE A 120 21.86 26.46 14.61
N PRO A 121 22.22 25.37 15.31
CA PRO A 121 21.63 25.03 16.60
C PRO A 121 21.88 26.18 17.58
N ARG A 122 20.81 26.70 18.19
CA ARG A 122 20.96 27.71 19.24
C ARG A 122 21.57 27.05 20.47
N GLN A 123 22.58 27.69 21.05
CA GLN A 123 23.14 27.23 22.32
C GLN A 123 22.07 27.35 23.41
N VAL A 124 21.87 26.27 24.17
CA VAL A 124 20.95 26.25 25.31
C VAL A 124 21.70 26.85 26.51
N PRO A 125 21.16 27.87 27.19
CA PRO A 125 21.81 28.44 28.38
C PRO A 125 21.88 27.40 29.51
N GLU A 126 22.97 27.42 30.29
CA GLU A 126 23.08 26.63 31.51
C GLU A 126 22.07 27.18 32.56
N GLN A 127 21.36 26.26 33.24
CA GLN A 127 20.33 26.56 34.24
C GLN A 127 20.90 26.70 35.65
#